data_AF-A0A0S2SNR9-F1
#
_entry.id   AF-A0A0S2SNR9-F1
#
_cell.length_a   1.000
_cell.length_b   1.000
_cell.length_c   1.000
_cell.angle_alpha   90.00
_cell.angle_beta   90.00
_cell.angle_gamma   90.00
#
_symmetry.space_group_name_H-M   'P 1'
#
loop_
_entity.id
_entity.type
_entity.pdbx_description
1 polymer ?
#
loop_
_entity_poly.entity_id
_entity_poly.type
_entity_poly.pdbx_seq_one_letter_code
_entity_poly.pdbx_strand_id
1 'polypeptide(L)'
;MTEHVKSFYAASANPHAPWPTLTGDQECDVCVVGGGYTGLSSALHLAERGYQVVLLEAARIGFGASGRNGGQIVNSYSRDIDTIERNCPPEQARLLGNMLFEGGDIIRERIERYQIQCDFRQGGVFAADTEKQLHELKAQKERWGRWGNDQMELLDKEGIRDVVQTERYVGGLLDKRGGHIHPLNLALGEATSIPSTWPWGRQRRSAAWEAASSNNLR
;
A
#
# COMPACT_ATOMS: atom_id res chain seq x y z
N MET A 1 3.63 22.53 -3.46
CA MET A 1 2.32 21.97 -3.05
C MET A 1 2.59 20.94 -1.99
N THR A 2 2.10 21.13 -0.76
CA THR A 2 2.32 20.20 0.36
C THR A 2 1.05 19.44 0.73
N GLU A 3 -0.13 19.98 0.45
CA GLU A 3 -1.43 19.32 0.71
C GLU A 3 -1.79 18.29 -0.34
N HIS A 4 -2.56 17.26 0.05
CA HIS A 4 -3.05 16.24 -0.87
C HIS A 4 -3.82 16.87 -2.05
N VAL A 5 -3.57 16.35 -3.25
CA VAL A 5 -4.33 16.73 -4.44
C VAL A 5 -5.79 16.30 -4.26
N LYS A 6 -6.72 17.16 -4.69
CA LYS A 6 -8.16 16.85 -4.70
C LYS A 6 -8.41 15.52 -5.42
N SER A 7 -8.85 14.54 -4.66
CA SER A 7 -9.15 13.18 -5.10
C SER A 7 -10.23 12.61 -4.18
N PHE A 8 -10.89 11.54 -4.61
CA PHE A 8 -11.85 10.82 -3.76
C PHE A 8 -11.22 10.49 -2.41
N TYR A 9 -10.06 9.83 -2.41
CA TYR A 9 -9.38 9.41 -1.18
C TYR A 9 -8.95 10.56 -0.28
N ALA A 10 -8.53 11.70 -0.82
CA ALA A 10 -8.23 12.87 0.01
C ALA A 10 -9.49 13.46 0.64
N ALA A 11 -10.63 13.43 -0.06
CA ALA A 11 -11.90 13.96 0.41
C ALA A 11 -12.61 13.04 1.42
N SER A 12 -12.42 11.72 1.32
CA SER A 12 -13.02 10.70 2.20
C SER A 12 -12.07 10.16 3.26
N ALA A 13 -10.86 10.70 3.37
CA ALA A 13 -9.90 10.24 4.37
C ALA A 13 -10.43 10.43 5.79
N ASN A 14 -10.09 9.49 6.66
CA ASN A 14 -10.39 9.60 8.08
C ASN A 14 -9.66 10.82 8.67
N PRO A 15 -10.28 11.54 9.62
CA PRO A 15 -9.60 12.58 10.37
C PRO A 15 -8.34 12.03 11.04
N HIS A 16 -7.24 12.75 10.94
CA HIS A 16 -5.97 12.42 11.58
C HIS A 16 -5.33 13.68 12.14
N ALA A 17 -4.58 13.54 13.23
CA ALA A 17 -3.80 14.64 13.77
C ALA A 17 -2.64 14.97 12.81
N PRO A 18 -2.24 16.25 12.69
CA PRO A 18 -1.05 16.58 11.94
C PRO A 18 0.20 15.99 12.62
N TRP A 19 1.13 15.51 11.82
CA TRP A 19 2.47 15.16 12.30
C TRP A 19 3.28 16.42 12.66
N PRO A 20 4.18 16.33 13.64
CA PRO A 20 5.03 17.45 14.03
C PRO A 20 5.97 17.83 12.87
N THR A 21 6.16 19.14 12.68
CA THR A 21 7.22 19.65 11.81
C THR A 21 8.57 19.43 12.47
N LEU A 22 9.53 18.88 11.72
CA LEU A 22 10.91 18.76 12.18
C LEU A 22 11.48 20.14 12.52
N THR A 23 12.04 20.28 13.72
CA THR A 23 12.74 21.49 14.15
C THR A 23 14.12 21.14 14.65
N GLY A 24 15.12 21.88 14.17
CA GLY A 24 16.54 21.64 14.48
C GLY A 24 17.03 20.27 14.01
N ASP A 25 18.15 19.86 14.58
CA ASP A 25 18.78 18.57 14.30
C ASP A 25 18.19 17.48 15.20
N GLN A 26 18.05 16.27 14.66
CA GLN A 26 17.60 15.09 15.41
C GLN A 26 18.58 13.96 15.18
N GLU A 27 18.89 13.23 16.25
CA GLU A 27 19.69 12.00 16.18
C GLU A 27 18.77 10.79 16.11
N CYS A 28 19.10 9.83 15.26
CA CYS A 28 18.37 8.58 15.10
C CYS A 28 19.31 7.50 14.56
N ASP A 29 18.92 6.23 14.71
CA ASP A 29 19.66 5.11 14.12
C ASP A 29 19.45 5.07 12.60
N VAL A 30 18.22 5.35 12.15
CA VAL A 30 17.86 5.34 10.72
C VAL A 30 16.93 6.50 10.38
N CYS A 31 17.33 7.30 9.38
CA CYS A 31 16.47 8.31 8.77
C CYS A 31 15.84 7.74 7.48
N VAL A 32 14.52 7.66 7.43
CA VAL A 32 13.73 7.26 6.27
C VAL A 32 13.17 8.50 5.58
N VAL A 33 13.42 8.67 4.28
CA VAL A 33 12.93 9.81 3.50
C VAL A 33 11.82 9.35 2.56
N GLY A 34 10.63 9.92 2.73
CA GLY A 34 9.42 9.65 1.96
C GLY A 34 8.33 8.95 2.78
N GLY A 35 7.17 9.58 2.91
CA GLY A 35 5.97 9.09 3.60
C GLY A 35 5.01 8.29 2.72
N GLY A 36 5.53 7.54 1.75
CA GLY A 36 4.76 6.56 0.97
C GLY A 36 4.88 5.14 1.54
N TYR A 37 4.17 4.16 0.98
CA TYR A 37 4.13 2.78 1.50
C TYR A 37 5.51 2.16 1.72
N THR A 38 6.47 2.38 0.81
CA THR A 38 7.83 1.85 1.00
C THR A 38 8.51 2.45 2.23
N GLY A 39 8.42 3.76 2.40
CA GLY A 39 9.02 4.44 3.56
C GLY A 39 8.31 4.09 4.86
N LEU A 40 6.98 4.07 4.86
CA LEU A 40 6.15 3.67 6.01
C LEU A 40 6.44 2.22 6.41
N SER A 41 6.43 1.30 5.45
CA SER A 41 6.79 -0.10 5.66
C SER A 41 8.20 -0.26 6.24
N SER A 42 9.18 0.48 5.70
CA SER A 42 10.56 0.41 6.18
C SER A 42 10.67 0.93 7.61
N ALA A 43 10.08 2.09 7.90
CA ALA A 43 10.12 2.71 9.21
C ALA A 43 9.44 1.83 10.26
N LEU A 44 8.29 1.25 9.93
CA LEU A 44 7.55 0.36 10.82
C LEU A 44 8.35 -0.90 11.16
N HIS A 45 8.89 -1.59 10.15
CA HIS A 45 9.71 -2.81 10.37
C HIS A 45 10.99 -2.54 11.16
N LEU A 46 11.61 -1.37 10.99
CA LEU A 46 12.79 -0.95 11.75
C LEU A 46 12.41 -0.62 13.20
N ALA A 47 11.31 0.13 13.40
CA ALA A 47 10.84 0.46 14.73
C ALA A 47 10.42 -0.80 15.53
N GLU A 48 9.79 -1.78 14.89
CA GLU A 48 9.48 -3.08 15.51
C GLU A 48 10.71 -3.88 15.95
N ARG A 49 11.87 -3.63 15.31
CA ARG A 49 13.15 -4.20 15.70
C ARG A 49 13.88 -3.39 16.78
N GLY A 50 13.28 -2.31 17.26
CA GLY A 50 13.81 -1.46 18.33
C GLY A 50 14.75 -0.35 17.86
N TYR A 51 14.85 -0.09 16.55
CA TYR A 51 15.63 1.04 16.05
C TYR A 51 14.92 2.38 16.32
N GLN A 52 15.68 3.42 16.63
CA GLN A 52 15.21 4.80 16.63
C GLN A 52 15.11 5.29 15.20
N VAL A 53 13.88 5.38 14.69
CA VAL A 53 13.62 5.76 13.29
C VAL A 53 13.02 7.16 13.22
N VAL A 54 13.56 8.00 12.35
CA VAL A 54 12.94 9.27 11.94
C VAL A 54 12.46 9.12 10.51
N LEU A 55 11.15 9.29 10.29
CA LEU A 55 10.57 9.36 8.94
C LEU A 55 10.31 10.83 8.58
N LEU A 56 10.84 11.26 7.44
CA LEU A 56 10.67 12.61 6.90
C LEU A 56 9.87 12.58 5.60
N GLU A 57 8.87 13.44 5.50
CA GLU A 57 8.08 13.67 4.29
C GLU A 57 8.03 15.18 4.02
N ALA A 58 8.28 15.57 2.78
CA ALA A 58 8.32 16.97 2.38
C ALA A 58 6.91 17.58 2.20
N ALA A 59 5.91 16.73 1.95
CA ALA A 59 4.50 17.07 1.81
C ALA A 59 3.67 16.44 2.95
N ARG A 60 2.55 15.78 2.63
CA ARG A 60 1.76 14.97 3.56
C ARG A 60 2.07 13.49 3.40
N ILE A 61 1.91 12.72 4.46
CA ILE A 61 1.93 11.25 4.39
C ILE A 61 0.95 10.78 3.30
N GLY A 62 1.41 9.88 2.44
CA GLY A 62 0.63 9.37 1.32
C GLY A 62 0.36 10.36 0.19
N PHE A 63 1.02 11.52 0.13
CA PHE A 63 0.80 12.55 -0.90
C PHE A 63 0.91 12.01 -2.34
N GLY A 64 1.89 11.13 -2.58
CA GLY A 64 2.23 10.59 -3.89
C GLY A 64 1.30 9.47 -4.39
N ALA A 65 1.89 8.41 -4.96
CA ALA A 65 1.13 7.28 -5.50
C ALA A 65 0.44 6.46 -4.40
N SER A 66 1.03 6.38 -3.20
CA SER A 66 0.52 5.56 -2.11
C SER A 66 -0.85 6.00 -1.57
N GLY A 67 -1.19 7.29 -1.58
CA GLY A 67 -2.52 7.75 -1.16
C GLY A 67 -3.52 7.94 -2.29
N ARG A 68 -3.13 7.69 -3.56
CA ARG A 68 -3.93 8.04 -4.75
C ARG A 68 -4.07 6.92 -5.78
N ASN A 69 -3.56 5.72 -5.48
CA ASN A 69 -3.76 4.55 -6.33
C ASN A 69 -5.21 4.05 -6.23
N GLY A 70 -5.63 3.08 -7.06
CA GLY A 70 -7.01 2.58 -7.08
C GLY A 70 -7.43 1.72 -5.88
N GLY A 71 -6.54 1.49 -4.91
CA GLY A 71 -6.83 0.73 -3.69
C GLY A 71 -6.98 -0.79 -3.89
N GLN A 72 -6.73 -1.31 -5.10
CA GLN A 72 -6.91 -2.72 -5.40
C GLN A 72 -5.74 -3.56 -4.88
N ILE A 73 -6.05 -4.61 -4.14
CA ILE A 73 -5.12 -5.69 -3.80
C ILE A 73 -5.35 -6.78 -4.84
N VAL A 74 -4.47 -6.82 -5.85
CA VAL A 74 -4.51 -7.81 -6.92
C VAL A 74 -3.27 -8.68 -6.83
N ASN A 75 -3.47 -9.99 -6.74
CA ASN A 75 -2.39 -10.96 -6.63
C ASN A 75 -1.79 -11.22 -8.02
N SER A 76 -0.91 -10.33 -8.48
CA SER A 76 -0.21 -10.50 -9.75
C SER A 76 1.03 -9.61 -9.82
N TYR A 77 1.96 -9.97 -10.70
CA TYR A 77 2.95 -9.03 -11.21
C TYR A 77 2.34 -8.17 -12.34
N SER A 78 3.03 -7.09 -12.71
CA SER A 78 2.66 -6.26 -13.88
C SER A 78 2.71 -7.04 -15.21
N ARG A 79 3.35 -8.20 -15.22
CA ARG A 79 3.29 -9.19 -16.30
C ARG A 79 2.83 -10.53 -15.77
N ASP A 80 2.03 -11.23 -16.57
CA ASP A 80 1.58 -12.59 -16.27
C ASP A 80 2.76 -13.48 -15.86
N ILE A 81 2.51 -14.36 -14.90
CA ILE A 81 3.50 -15.31 -14.39
C ILE A 81 4.06 -16.23 -15.49
N ASP A 82 3.31 -16.48 -16.57
CA ASP A 82 3.80 -17.17 -17.77
C ASP A 82 4.99 -16.44 -18.42
N THR A 83 5.05 -15.12 -18.29
CA THR A 83 6.20 -14.33 -18.74
C THR A 83 7.39 -14.53 -17.82
N ILE A 84 7.18 -14.66 -16.52
CA ILE A 84 8.24 -14.96 -15.56
C ILE A 84 8.80 -16.36 -15.81
N GLU A 85 7.93 -17.36 -15.98
CA GLU A 85 8.30 -18.75 -16.29
C GLU A 85 9.15 -18.84 -17.57
N ARG A 86 8.80 -18.07 -18.61
CA ARG A 86 9.55 -18.05 -19.88
C ARG A 86 10.92 -17.37 -19.80
N ASN A 87 11.12 -16.47 -18.85
CA ASN A 87 12.29 -15.59 -18.81
C ASN A 87 13.20 -15.81 -17.59
N CYS A 88 12.80 -16.66 -16.64
CA CYS A 88 13.56 -16.94 -15.42
C CYS A 88 13.83 -18.44 -15.29
N PRO A 89 14.97 -18.86 -14.70
CA PRO A 89 15.18 -20.26 -14.39
C PRO A 89 14.15 -20.74 -13.34
N PRO A 90 13.85 -22.07 -13.28
CA PRO A 90 12.72 -22.60 -12.53
C PRO A 90 12.70 -22.26 -11.03
N GLU A 91 13.88 -22.17 -10.41
CA GLU A 91 14.01 -21.82 -8.99
C GLU A 91 13.60 -20.37 -8.71
N GLN A 92 14.03 -19.42 -9.55
CA GLN A 92 13.64 -18.02 -9.45
C GLN A 92 12.16 -17.83 -9.77
N ALA A 93 11.64 -18.54 -10.78
CA ALA A 93 10.22 -18.52 -11.10
C ALA A 93 9.37 -19.00 -9.91
N ARG A 94 9.83 -20.04 -9.19
CA ARG A 94 9.17 -20.53 -7.97
C ARG A 94 9.24 -19.54 -6.82
N LEU A 95 10.38 -18.88 -6.60
CA LEU A 95 10.52 -17.83 -5.60
C LEU A 95 9.55 -16.67 -5.87
N LEU A 96 9.53 -16.17 -7.11
CA LEU A 96 8.62 -15.12 -7.55
C LEU A 96 7.15 -15.55 -7.44
N GLY A 97 6.84 -16.80 -7.81
CA GLY A 97 5.50 -17.37 -7.62
C GLY A 97 5.04 -17.32 -6.17
N ASN A 98 5.91 -17.62 -5.20
CA ASN A 98 5.57 -17.55 -3.78
C ASN A 98 5.34 -16.11 -3.29
N MET A 99 6.10 -15.14 -3.81
CA MET A 99 5.98 -13.73 -3.43
C MET A 99 4.71 -13.05 -3.98
N LEU A 100 4.01 -13.67 -4.93
CA LEU A 100 2.77 -13.13 -5.53
C LEU A 100 1.71 -12.73 -4.50
N PHE A 101 1.56 -13.54 -3.45
CA PHE A 101 0.49 -13.36 -2.46
C PHE A 101 0.97 -12.62 -1.21
N GLU A 102 2.28 -12.58 -1.00
CA GLU A 102 2.90 -12.06 0.21
C GLU A 102 2.53 -10.60 0.45
N GLY A 103 2.47 -9.78 -0.60
CA GLY A 103 2.07 -8.37 -0.49
C GLY A 103 0.65 -8.20 0.06
N GLY A 104 -0.31 -8.99 -0.41
CA GLY A 104 -1.69 -8.97 0.10
C GLY A 104 -1.79 -9.52 1.51
N ASP A 105 -1.00 -10.55 1.85
CA ASP A 105 -0.91 -11.10 3.19
C ASP A 105 -0.35 -10.06 4.19
N ILE A 106 0.72 -9.36 3.84
CA ILE A 106 1.31 -8.28 4.66
C ILE A 106 0.30 -7.16 4.90
N ILE A 107 -0.44 -6.72 3.87
CA ILE A 107 -1.44 -5.66 4.04
C ILE A 107 -2.52 -6.10 5.03
N ARG A 108 -3.07 -7.31 4.87
CA ARG A 108 -4.09 -7.85 5.78
C ARG A 108 -3.58 -7.98 7.21
N GLU A 109 -2.38 -8.52 7.36
CA GLU A 109 -1.71 -8.69 8.64
C GLU A 109 -1.54 -7.36 9.36
N ARG A 110 -1.12 -6.30 8.68
CA ARG A 110 -0.99 -4.95 9.27
C ARG A 110 -2.32 -4.33 9.65
N ILE A 111 -3.32 -4.46 8.78
CA ILE A 111 -4.67 -3.97 9.05
C ILE A 111 -5.18 -4.59 10.36
N GLU A 112 -4.99 -5.89 10.54
CA GLU A 112 -5.36 -6.60 11.75
C GLU A 112 -4.48 -6.21 12.94
N ARG A 113 -3.14 -6.28 12.82
CA ARG A 113 -2.21 -5.99 13.92
C ARG A 113 -2.40 -4.60 14.51
N TYR A 114 -2.53 -3.58 13.66
CA TYR A 114 -2.63 -2.19 14.11
C TYR A 114 -4.03 -1.61 14.04
N GLN A 115 -5.04 -2.43 13.76
CA GLN A 115 -6.46 -2.03 13.71
C GLN A 115 -6.72 -0.85 12.75
N ILE A 116 -6.06 -0.88 11.58
CA ILE A 116 -6.09 0.23 10.63
C ILE A 116 -7.47 0.33 9.95
N GLN A 117 -8.17 1.43 10.20
CA GLN A 117 -9.46 1.74 9.58
C GLN A 117 -9.25 2.25 8.14
N CYS A 118 -9.13 1.33 7.19
CA CYS A 118 -8.90 1.64 5.77
C CYS A 118 -9.95 1.04 4.83
N ASP A 119 -11.19 0.82 5.31
CA ASP A 119 -12.30 0.29 4.52
C ASP A 119 -11.95 -1.01 3.77
N PHE A 120 -11.16 -1.88 4.39
CA PHE A 120 -10.75 -3.12 3.77
C PHE A 120 -11.96 -3.98 3.40
N ARG A 121 -12.02 -4.37 2.12
CA ARG A 121 -12.99 -5.32 1.59
C ARG A 121 -12.24 -6.47 0.96
N GLN A 122 -12.54 -7.68 1.42
CA GLN A 122 -12.01 -8.89 0.82
C GLN A 122 -12.73 -9.20 -0.49
N GLY A 123 -11.97 -9.65 -1.49
CA GLY A 123 -12.47 -10.03 -2.80
C GLY A 123 -12.21 -8.98 -3.88
N GLY A 124 -11.88 -9.45 -5.08
CA GLY A 124 -11.84 -8.67 -6.30
C GLY A 124 -12.48 -9.46 -7.44
N VAL A 125 -13.19 -8.77 -8.34
CA VAL A 125 -13.87 -9.43 -9.46
C VAL A 125 -13.34 -8.91 -10.79
N PHE A 126 -13.05 -9.85 -11.69
CA PHE A 126 -12.83 -9.58 -13.10
C PHE A 126 -14.14 -9.88 -13.84
N ALA A 127 -14.79 -8.86 -14.38
CA ALA A 127 -16.06 -9.01 -15.08
C ALA A 127 -15.85 -9.22 -16.59
N ALA A 128 -16.61 -10.14 -17.18
CA ALA A 128 -16.59 -10.41 -18.62
C ALA A 128 -17.83 -9.83 -19.29
N ASP A 129 -17.62 -8.91 -20.24
CA ASP A 129 -18.67 -8.31 -21.08
C ASP A 129 -19.02 -9.21 -22.27
N THR A 130 -18.13 -10.15 -22.62
CA THR A 130 -18.29 -11.06 -23.77
C THR A 130 -17.92 -12.50 -23.41
N GLU A 131 -18.48 -13.47 -24.13
CA GLU A 131 -18.17 -14.90 -23.99
C GLU A 131 -16.67 -15.20 -24.18
N LYS A 132 -16.02 -14.45 -25.08
CA LYS A 132 -14.58 -14.55 -25.30
C LYS A 132 -13.79 -14.19 -24.03
N GLN A 133 -14.14 -13.08 -23.38
CA GLN A 133 -13.51 -12.68 -22.12
C GLN A 133 -13.78 -13.70 -21.01
N LEU A 134 -14.98 -14.27 -20.94
CA LEU A 134 -15.29 -15.30 -19.95
C LEU A 134 -14.43 -16.56 -20.16
N HIS A 135 -14.20 -16.95 -21.42
CA HIS A 135 -13.28 -18.03 -21.75
C HIS A 135 -11.83 -17.72 -21.33
N GLU A 136 -11.36 -16.49 -21.56
CA GLU A 136 -10.04 -16.04 -21.12
C GLU A 136 -9.89 -16.08 -19.60
N LEU A 137 -10.93 -15.67 -18.85
CA LEU A 137 -10.96 -15.75 -17.39
C LEU A 137 -10.91 -17.20 -16.88
N LYS A 138 -11.58 -18.14 -17.57
CA LYS A 138 -11.48 -19.56 -17.24
C LYS A 138 -10.04 -20.08 -17.40
N ALA A 139 -9.38 -19.72 -18.50
CA ALA A 139 -7.97 -20.07 -18.70
C ALA A 139 -7.05 -19.40 -17.67
N GLN A 140 -7.34 -18.15 -17.28
CA GLN A 140 -6.61 -17.45 -16.21
C GLN A 140 -6.75 -18.16 -14.86
N LYS A 141 -7.95 -18.63 -14.51
CA LYS A 141 -8.19 -19.41 -13.30
C LYS A 141 -7.29 -20.66 -13.25
N GLU A 142 -7.22 -21.41 -14.35
CA GLU A 142 -6.37 -22.60 -14.43
C GLU A 142 -4.89 -22.25 -14.29
N ARG A 143 -4.44 -21.16 -14.93
CA ARG A 143 -3.06 -20.67 -14.84
C ARG A 143 -2.67 -20.29 -13.42
N TRP A 144 -3.41 -19.42 -12.75
CA TRP A 144 -3.07 -18.99 -11.38
C TRP A 144 -3.26 -20.12 -10.35
N GLY A 145 -4.18 -21.06 -10.59
CA GLY A 145 -4.32 -22.27 -9.78
C GLY A 145 -3.03 -23.10 -9.70
N ARG A 146 -2.27 -23.18 -10.80
CA ARG A 146 -0.95 -23.85 -10.82
C ARG A 146 0.09 -23.20 -9.89
N TRP A 147 -0.13 -21.94 -9.53
CA TRP A 147 0.76 -21.16 -8.66
C TRP A 147 0.23 -21.03 -7.24
N GLY A 148 -0.82 -21.77 -6.87
CA GLY A 148 -1.35 -21.78 -5.52
C GLY A 148 -2.39 -20.69 -5.23
N ASN A 149 -2.97 -20.04 -6.26
CA ASN A 149 -4.21 -19.30 -6.07
C ASN A 149 -5.41 -20.25 -6.23
N ASP A 150 -5.82 -20.86 -5.13
CA ASP A 150 -6.93 -21.81 -5.06
C ASP A 150 -8.29 -21.17 -4.73
N GLN A 151 -8.33 -19.87 -4.40
CA GLN A 151 -9.56 -19.19 -3.98
C GLN A 151 -10.21 -18.35 -5.08
N MET A 152 -10.08 -18.80 -6.33
CA MET A 152 -10.77 -18.19 -7.45
C MET A 152 -12.03 -18.95 -7.83
N GLU A 153 -13.10 -18.21 -8.06
CA GLU A 153 -14.42 -18.73 -8.41
C GLU A 153 -14.87 -18.15 -9.74
N LEU A 154 -15.16 -19.03 -10.70
CA LEU A 154 -15.72 -18.63 -11.98
C LEU A 154 -17.22 -18.40 -11.76
N LEU A 155 -17.69 -17.22 -12.14
CA LEU A 155 -19.08 -16.80 -12.01
C LEU A 155 -19.75 -16.86 -13.39
N ASP A 156 -20.94 -17.44 -13.43
CA ASP A 156 -21.84 -17.31 -14.57
C ASP A 156 -22.57 -15.95 -14.53
N LYS A 157 -23.53 -15.78 -15.44
CA LYS A 157 -24.32 -14.55 -15.56
C LYS A 157 -25.10 -14.19 -14.29
N GLU A 158 -25.62 -15.18 -13.57
CA GLU A 158 -26.36 -14.95 -12.33
C GLU A 158 -25.38 -14.59 -11.20
N GLY A 159 -24.30 -15.35 -11.05
CA GLY A 159 -23.29 -15.11 -10.01
C GLY A 159 -22.61 -13.75 -10.14
N ILE A 160 -22.28 -13.30 -11.35
CA ILE A 160 -21.66 -11.97 -11.53
C ILE A 160 -22.65 -10.84 -11.18
N ARG A 161 -23.94 -11.02 -11.49
CA ARG A 161 -24.98 -10.03 -11.19
C ARG A 161 -25.09 -9.78 -9.70
N ASP A 162 -24.96 -10.81 -8.87
CA ASP A 162 -25.01 -10.68 -7.41
C ASP A 162 -23.83 -9.86 -6.85
N VAL A 163 -22.68 -9.87 -7.54
CA VAL A 163 -21.48 -9.14 -7.12
C VAL A 163 -21.51 -7.69 -7.60
N VAL A 164 -21.81 -7.43 -8.87
CA VAL A 164 -21.70 -6.08 -9.46
C VAL A 164 -23.03 -5.32 -9.57
N GLN A 165 -24.15 -5.99 -9.26
CA GLN A 165 -25.50 -5.43 -9.29
C GLN A 165 -25.90 -4.82 -10.64
N THR A 166 -25.54 -5.49 -11.75
CA THR A 166 -25.93 -5.11 -13.12
C THR A 166 -26.06 -6.34 -14.02
N GLU A 167 -26.87 -6.23 -15.08
CA GLU A 167 -27.10 -7.29 -16.07
C GLU A 167 -26.12 -7.22 -17.27
N ARG A 168 -25.17 -6.29 -17.24
CA ARG A 168 -24.27 -5.99 -18.37
C ARG A 168 -23.31 -7.13 -18.72
N TYR A 169 -22.88 -7.91 -17.73
CA TYR A 169 -21.83 -8.90 -17.89
C TYR A 169 -22.39 -10.30 -18.13
N VAL A 170 -21.67 -11.11 -18.91
CA VAL A 170 -22.02 -12.51 -19.20
C VAL A 170 -21.48 -13.50 -18.16
N GLY A 171 -20.53 -13.05 -17.32
CA GLY A 171 -19.93 -13.82 -16.24
C GLY A 171 -18.74 -13.08 -15.64
N GLY A 172 -17.94 -13.76 -14.81
CA GLY A 172 -16.74 -13.18 -14.23
C GLY A 172 -15.86 -14.18 -13.50
N LEU A 173 -14.79 -13.67 -12.88
CA LEU A 173 -13.88 -14.44 -12.04
C LEU A 173 -13.68 -13.67 -10.74
N LEU A 174 -14.15 -14.24 -9.63
CA LEU A 174 -13.98 -13.71 -8.29
C LEU A 174 -12.69 -14.27 -7.70
N ASP A 175 -11.74 -13.39 -7.36
CA ASP A 175 -10.55 -13.72 -6.57
C ASP A 175 -10.83 -13.36 -5.09
N LYS A 176 -11.02 -14.37 -4.24
CA LYS A 176 -11.28 -14.19 -2.80
C LYS A 176 -10.03 -13.79 -2.01
N ARG A 177 -8.82 -13.98 -2.57
CA ARG A 177 -7.56 -13.48 -1.97
C ARG A 177 -7.29 -12.03 -2.33
N GLY A 178 -7.95 -11.52 -3.37
CA GLY A 178 -7.90 -10.11 -3.74
C GLY A 178 -8.60 -9.23 -2.71
N GLY A 179 -8.64 -7.94 -2.98
CA GLY A 179 -9.37 -7.02 -2.11
C GLY A 179 -9.32 -5.57 -2.57
N HIS A 180 -9.92 -4.72 -1.76
CA HIS A 180 -9.88 -3.28 -1.92
C HIS A 180 -9.62 -2.61 -0.56
N ILE A 181 -8.90 -1.50 -0.59
CA ILE A 181 -8.64 -0.64 0.56
C ILE A 181 -8.83 0.82 0.16
N HIS A 182 -9.06 1.67 1.15
CA HIS A 182 -8.85 3.11 1.06
C HIS A 182 -7.34 3.39 1.23
N PRO A 183 -6.59 3.63 0.12
CA PRO A 183 -5.14 3.60 0.13
C PRO A 183 -4.50 4.70 0.99
N LEU A 184 -5.11 5.90 1.01
CA LEU A 184 -4.66 6.97 1.90
C LEU A 184 -4.88 6.62 3.37
N ASN A 185 -5.99 5.97 3.72
CA ASN A 185 -6.26 5.62 5.13
C ASN A 185 -5.34 4.49 5.59
N LEU A 186 -4.95 3.57 4.68
CA LEU A 186 -3.89 2.60 4.98
C LEU A 186 -2.58 3.33 5.29
N ALA A 187 -2.16 4.30 4.46
CA ALA A 187 -0.90 5.03 4.67
C ALA A 187 -0.91 5.84 5.97
N LEU A 188 -2.02 6.53 6.27
CA LEU A 188 -2.18 7.30 7.52
C LEU A 188 -2.19 6.36 8.74
N GLY A 189 -2.84 5.20 8.61
CA GLY A 189 -2.86 4.15 9.62
C GLY A 189 -1.46 3.62 9.93
N GLU A 190 -0.73 3.16 8.91
CA GLU A 190 0.66 2.70 9.05
C GLU A 190 1.55 3.77 9.70
N ALA A 191 1.40 5.04 9.30
CA ALA A 191 2.16 6.15 9.89
C ALA A 191 1.83 6.37 11.37
N THR A 192 0.58 6.15 11.78
CA THR A 192 0.15 6.25 13.18
C THR A 192 0.65 5.08 14.02
N SER A 193 0.85 3.92 13.38
CA SER A 193 1.36 2.70 14.01
C SER A 193 2.86 2.70 14.25
N ILE A 194 3.62 3.58 13.59
CA ILE A 194 5.05 3.75 13.89
C ILE A 194 5.16 4.31 15.30
N PRO A 195 5.76 3.58 16.25
CA PRO A 195 5.92 4.05 17.62
C PRO A 195 6.62 5.41 17.63
N SER A 196 6.06 6.37 18.36
CA SER A 196 6.78 7.59 18.67
C SER A 196 7.91 7.23 19.64
N THR A 197 9.09 6.94 19.09
CA THR A 197 10.32 6.74 19.89
C THR A 197 10.77 8.03 20.58
N TRP A 198 10.17 9.17 20.23
CA TRP A 198 10.48 10.45 20.85
C TRP A 198 9.53 10.78 21.99
N PRO A 199 9.97 10.70 23.27
CA PRO A 199 9.25 11.31 24.36
C PRO A 199 9.32 12.83 24.15
N TRP A 200 8.25 13.43 23.63
CA TRP A 200 8.00 14.86 23.78
C TRP A 200 7.88 15.17 25.28
N GLY A 201 9.00 15.38 25.98
CA GLY A 201 8.99 15.49 27.44
C GLY A 201 10.31 15.73 28.18
N ARG A 202 11.47 15.88 27.52
CA ARG A 202 12.67 16.43 28.19
C ARG A 202 13.27 17.57 27.37
N GLN A 203 12.86 18.79 27.72
CA GLN A 203 13.59 20.02 27.44
C GLN A 203 15.11 19.84 27.64
N ARG A 204 15.91 20.31 26.67
CA ARG A 204 17.17 21.03 26.94
C ARG A 204 17.63 21.85 25.72
N ARG A 205 17.22 23.13 25.77
CA ARG A 205 17.95 24.38 25.47
C ARG A 205 18.83 24.53 24.21
N SER A 206 18.55 25.65 23.54
CA SER A 206 19.44 26.59 22.81
C SER A 206 20.07 26.10 21.50
N ALA A 207 20.12 26.86 20.40
CA ALA A 207 20.11 28.32 20.24
C ALA A 207 19.44 28.75 18.92
N ALA A 208 18.94 29.98 18.91
CA ALA A 208 18.52 30.68 17.70
C ALA A 208 19.70 30.78 16.71
N TRP A 209 19.46 30.45 15.45
CA TRP A 209 20.37 30.80 14.36
C TRP A 209 19.91 32.15 13.79
N GLU A 210 20.44 33.24 14.36
CA GLU A 210 20.46 34.53 13.66
C GLU A 210 21.57 34.47 12.62
N ALA A 211 21.19 34.52 11.35
CA ALA A 211 22.14 34.73 10.26
C ALA A 211 22.73 36.14 10.40
N ALA A 212 23.94 36.23 10.97
CA ALA A 212 24.75 37.43 10.90
C ALA A 212 25.20 37.64 9.44
N SER A 213 24.39 38.37 8.69
CA SER A 213 24.84 39.07 7.49
C SER A 213 25.77 40.20 7.89
N SER A 214 27.08 39.93 7.92
CA SER A 214 28.12 40.93 7.69
C SER A 214 29.49 40.26 7.65
N ASN A 215 30.08 40.18 6.45
CA ASN A 215 31.49 40.55 6.35
C ASN A 215 31.79 41.13 4.97
N ASN A 216 31.87 42.44 5.00
CA ASN A 216 32.58 43.27 4.03
C ASN A 216 34.09 43.14 4.34
N LEU A 217 34.93 43.33 3.32
CA LEU A 217 36.41 43.52 3.34
C LEU A 217 37.28 42.25 3.35
N ARG A 218 37.74 41.81 2.16
CA ARG A 218 38.95 42.32 1.47
C ARG A 218 38.94 41.93 0.00
#